data_AF-A0A8V8TKJ0-F1
#
_entry.id   AF-A0A8V8TKJ0-F1
#
_cell.length_a   1.000
_cell.length_b   1.000
_cell.length_c   1.000
_cell.angle_alpha   90.00
_cell.angle_beta   90.00
_cell.angle_gamma   90.00
#
_symmetry.space_group_name_H-M   'P 1'
#
loop_
_entity.id
_entity.type
_entity.pdbx_description
1 polymer ?
#
loop_
_entity_poly.entity_id
_entity_poly.type
_entity_poly.pdbx_seq_one_letter_code
_entity_poly.pdbx_strand_id
1 'polypeptide(L)'
;MLGIWTLLPLVLTSVARLSSKSVNAQVTDINSKGLELRKTVTTVETQNLEGLHHDGQFCHKPCPPGERKARDCTVNGDEPDCVPCQEGKEYTDKAHFSSKCRRCRLCDEGHGLEVEINCTRTQNTKCRCKPNFFCNSTVCEHCDPCTNMRIASEETYVPGVTNYTEKLFNSA
;
A
#
# COMPACT_ATOMS: atom_id res chain seq x y z
N MET A 1 7.22 -55.18 -53.14
CA MET A 1 7.02 -54.49 -51.84
C MET A 1 6.22 -53.23 -52.14
N LEU A 2 4.88 -53.32 -52.26
CA LEU A 2 3.92 -53.00 -51.18
C LEU A 2 4.47 -51.86 -50.31
N GLY A 3 4.02 -50.62 -50.39
CA GLY A 3 2.62 -50.18 -50.35
C GLY A 3 2.30 -49.79 -48.91
N ILE A 4 1.93 -48.52 -48.71
CA ILE A 4 0.98 -47.96 -47.70
C ILE A 4 1.37 -46.50 -47.44
N TRP A 5 0.57 -45.60 -48.02
CA TRP A 5 0.49 -44.18 -47.72
C TRP A 5 -0.73 -44.02 -46.84
N THR A 6 -0.58 -43.78 -45.53
CA THR A 6 -1.71 -43.54 -44.63
C THR A 6 -1.75 -42.08 -44.22
N LEU A 7 -2.70 -41.41 -44.86
CA LEU A 7 -3.38 -40.17 -44.55
C LEU A 7 -3.51 -39.90 -43.04
N LEU A 8 -3.03 -38.74 -42.60
CA LEU A 8 -3.33 -38.15 -41.30
C LEU A 8 -4.73 -37.52 -41.37
N PRO A 9 -5.72 -37.92 -40.56
CA PRO A 9 -7.03 -37.29 -40.59
C PRO A 9 -7.01 -35.97 -39.81
N LEU A 10 -7.38 -34.88 -40.47
CA LEU A 10 -7.80 -33.63 -39.83
C LEU A 10 -9.03 -33.92 -38.97
N VAL A 11 -8.86 -33.93 -37.65
CA VAL A 11 -9.98 -33.97 -36.71
C VAL A 11 -10.53 -32.55 -36.58
N LEU A 12 -11.54 -32.23 -37.39
CA LEU A 12 -12.42 -31.09 -37.20
C LEU A 12 -13.30 -31.34 -35.97
N THR A 13 -12.88 -30.89 -34.78
CA THR A 13 -13.75 -30.85 -33.61
C THR A 13 -14.74 -29.70 -33.78
N SER A 14 -15.96 -30.03 -34.17
CA SER A 14 -17.11 -29.15 -34.16
C SER A 14 -17.40 -28.69 -32.73
N VAL A 15 -17.14 -27.42 -32.42
CA VAL A 15 -17.78 -26.76 -31.26
C VAL A 15 -19.26 -26.60 -31.59
N ALA A 16 -20.07 -27.53 -31.08
CA ALA A 16 -21.50 -27.33 -30.99
C ALA A 16 -21.73 -26.08 -30.11
N ARG A 17 -22.25 -25.00 -30.72
CA ARG A 17 -22.71 -23.83 -29.98
C ARG A 17 -23.77 -24.29 -28.99
N LEU A 18 -23.48 -24.25 -27.70
CA LEU A 18 -24.49 -24.43 -26.67
C LEU A 18 -25.39 -23.19 -26.69
N SER A 19 -26.52 -23.32 -27.38
CA SER A 19 -27.59 -22.33 -27.42
C SER A 19 -28.23 -22.26 -26.03
N SER A 20 -28.04 -21.14 -25.33
CA SER A 20 -28.72 -20.84 -24.08
C SER A 20 -30.22 -20.66 -24.36
N LYS A 21 -30.98 -21.76 -24.30
CA LYS A 21 -32.44 -21.71 -24.22
C LYS A 21 -32.81 -21.31 -22.80
N SER A 22 -33.22 -20.05 -22.63
CA SER A 22 -33.91 -19.56 -21.45
C SER A 22 -35.14 -20.44 -21.16
N VAL A 23 -35.14 -21.13 -20.02
CA VAL A 23 -36.33 -21.79 -19.48
C VAL A 23 -36.80 -20.94 -18.30
N ASN A 24 -37.97 -20.30 -18.46
CA ASN A 24 -38.66 -19.63 -17.35
C ASN A 24 -39.04 -20.69 -16.31
N ALA A 25 -38.44 -20.61 -15.13
CA ALA A 25 -38.91 -21.34 -13.96
C ALA A 25 -40.12 -20.61 -13.37
N GLN A 26 -41.24 -21.33 -13.28
CA GLN A 26 -42.45 -20.87 -12.62
C GLN A 26 -42.22 -20.80 -11.10
N VAL A 27 -42.67 -19.69 -10.50
CA VAL A 27 -42.78 -19.52 -9.05
C VAL A 27 -43.69 -20.61 -8.51
N THR A 28 -43.16 -21.45 -7.62
CA THR A 28 -43.96 -22.32 -6.75
C THR A 28 -43.58 -22.00 -5.31
N ASP A 29 -44.59 -21.65 -4.52
CA ASP A 29 -44.55 -21.27 -3.12
C ASP A 29 -43.70 -22.21 -2.25
N ILE A 30 -42.72 -21.66 -1.53
CA ILE A 30 -42.05 -22.37 -0.44
C ILE A 30 -42.85 -22.14 0.84
N ASN A 31 -43.53 -23.20 1.27
CA ASN A 31 -44.23 -23.36 2.55
C ASN A 31 -43.34 -22.95 3.74
N SER A 32 -43.81 -21.97 4.53
CA SER A 32 -43.04 -21.26 5.56
C SER A 32 -42.69 -22.05 6.85
N LYS A 33 -42.57 -23.38 6.81
CA LYS A 33 -42.25 -24.20 8.01
C LYS A 33 -40.82 -24.73 8.08
N GLY A 34 -39.99 -24.47 7.07
CA GLY A 34 -38.54 -24.81 7.09
C GLY A 34 -37.62 -23.72 7.65
N LEU A 35 -38.12 -22.49 7.84
CA LEU A 35 -37.34 -21.33 8.29
C LEU A 35 -37.19 -21.22 9.82
N GLU A 36 -38.07 -21.89 10.59
CA GLU A 36 -38.09 -21.79 12.06
C GLU A 36 -37.27 -22.87 12.78
N LEU A 37 -36.75 -23.89 12.08
CA LEU A 37 -35.78 -24.82 12.69
C LEU A 37 -34.32 -24.38 12.56
N ARG A 38 -34.04 -23.28 11.83
CA ARG A 38 -32.69 -22.73 11.67
C ARG A 38 -32.38 -21.57 12.62
N LYS A 39 -33.34 -21.12 13.42
CA LYS A 39 -33.12 -20.02 14.39
C LYS A 39 -32.85 -20.48 15.82
N THR A 40 -32.87 -21.79 16.09
CA THR A 40 -32.73 -22.31 17.47
C THR A 40 -31.51 -23.22 17.66
N VAL A 41 -30.56 -23.24 16.72
CA VAL A 41 -29.33 -24.05 16.83
C VAL A 41 -28.03 -23.23 16.76
N THR A 42 -28.07 -21.93 16.50
CA THR A 42 -26.87 -21.06 16.49
C THR A 42 -26.69 -20.28 17.79
N THR A 43 -26.87 -20.94 18.93
CA THR A 43 -26.41 -20.43 20.24
C THR A 43 -25.50 -21.43 20.97
N VAL A 44 -24.70 -22.22 20.26
CA VAL A 44 -23.48 -22.85 20.81
C VAL A 44 -22.46 -23.07 19.69
N GLU A 45 -21.85 -22.00 19.19
CA GLU A 45 -20.53 -22.06 18.53
C GLU A 45 -19.62 -21.04 19.21
N THR A 46 -19.28 -21.35 20.47
CA THR A 46 -17.98 -20.92 20.99
C THR A 46 -16.97 -21.88 20.38
N GLN A 47 -15.86 -21.33 19.87
CA GLN A 47 -14.71 -22.02 19.26
C GLN A 47 -14.76 -22.14 17.72
N ASN A 48 -14.47 -21.05 17.02
CA ASN A 48 -13.23 -20.90 16.22
C ASN A 48 -13.40 -19.72 15.24
N LEU A 49 -13.06 -18.51 15.69
CA LEU A 49 -12.69 -17.42 14.79
C LEU A 49 -11.22 -17.05 15.08
N GLU A 50 -10.34 -18.05 15.05
CA GLU A 50 -8.93 -17.77 14.91
C GLU A 50 -8.66 -17.46 13.44
N GLY A 51 -8.61 -16.17 13.11
CA GLY A 51 -8.06 -15.76 11.81
C GLY A 51 -8.74 -14.58 11.14
N LEU A 52 -8.74 -13.41 11.78
CA LEU A 52 -8.38 -12.13 11.15
C LEU A 52 -8.31 -11.05 12.24
N HIS A 53 -7.27 -11.08 13.07
CA HIS A 53 -7.10 -10.03 14.09
C HIS A 53 -6.71 -8.73 13.39
N HIS A 54 -7.61 -7.74 13.38
CA HIS A 54 -7.24 -6.36 13.10
C HIS A 54 -6.29 -5.89 14.22
N ASP A 55 -5.11 -5.38 13.84
CA ASP A 55 -4.13 -4.83 14.80
C ASP A 55 -4.82 -3.85 15.75
N GLY A 56 -4.79 -4.14 17.06
CA GLY A 56 -5.35 -3.28 18.10
C GLY A 56 -6.84 -3.44 18.40
N GLN A 57 -7.53 -4.46 17.86
CA GLN A 57 -8.97 -4.71 18.07
C GLN A 57 -9.40 -4.76 19.55
N PHE A 58 -8.52 -5.20 20.45
CA PHE A 58 -8.80 -5.33 21.89
C PHE A 58 -8.19 -4.20 22.74
N CYS A 59 -7.60 -3.19 22.12
CA CYS A 59 -7.06 -2.06 22.85
C CYS A 59 -8.16 -1.02 23.11
N HIS A 60 -8.27 -0.56 24.35
CA HIS A 60 -9.25 0.47 24.70
C HIS A 60 -8.68 1.88 24.53
N LYS A 61 -7.37 2.06 24.79
CA LYS A 61 -6.69 3.35 24.75
C LYS A 61 -5.67 3.39 23.60
N PRO A 62 -5.68 4.43 22.76
CA PRO A 62 -4.66 4.60 21.74
C PRO A 62 -3.34 5.07 22.38
N CYS A 63 -2.23 4.78 21.72
CA CYS A 63 -0.95 5.44 22.01
C CYS A 63 -0.86 6.76 21.24
N PRO A 64 -0.21 7.79 21.80
CA PRO A 64 0.03 9.05 21.12
C PRO A 64 1.04 8.89 19.96
N PRO A 65 1.15 9.90 19.07
CA PRO A 65 2.21 9.92 18.05
C PRO A 65 3.59 9.73 18.68
N GLY A 66 4.43 8.91 18.04
CA GLY A 66 5.77 8.58 18.51
C GLY A 66 5.86 7.39 19.46
N GLU A 67 4.74 6.78 19.79
CA GLU A 67 4.65 5.59 20.64
C GLU A 67 3.83 4.48 19.97
N ARG A 68 4.02 3.25 20.48
CA ARG A 68 3.27 2.04 20.09
C ARG A 68 2.91 1.25 21.34
N LYS A 69 1.93 0.35 21.25
CA LYS A 69 1.70 -0.62 22.34
C LYS A 69 2.92 -1.53 22.51
N ALA A 70 3.33 -1.80 23.75
CA ALA A 70 4.48 -2.66 24.03
C ALA A 70 4.35 -4.05 23.39
N ARG A 71 3.12 -4.59 23.37
CA ARG A 71 2.68 -5.84 22.74
C ARG A 71 1.24 -5.68 22.24
N ASP A 72 0.71 -6.65 21.51
CA ASP A 72 -0.70 -6.65 21.11
C ASP A 72 -1.62 -6.78 22.32
N CYS A 73 -2.76 -6.10 22.27
CA CYS A 73 -3.81 -6.24 23.27
C CYS A 73 -4.52 -7.60 23.10
N THR A 74 -4.90 -8.20 24.22
CA THR A 74 -5.62 -9.48 24.27
C THR A 74 -6.92 -9.29 25.02
N VAL A 75 -7.97 -10.04 24.67
CA VAL A 75 -9.32 -9.93 25.27
C VAL A 75 -9.30 -9.97 26.81
N ASN A 76 -8.50 -10.86 27.40
CA ASN A 76 -8.51 -11.15 28.84
C ASN A 76 -7.24 -10.68 29.57
N GLY A 77 -6.34 -9.97 28.89
CA GLY A 77 -5.06 -9.56 29.45
C GLY A 77 -5.01 -8.08 29.78
N ASP A 78 -4.11 -7.70 30.68
CA ASP A 78 -3.88 -6.29 30.99
C ASP A 78 -3.47 -5.51 29.74
N GLU A 79 -4.02 -4.32 29.59
CA GLU A 79 -3.73 -3.45 28.47
C GLU A 79 -2.24 -3.01 28.53
N PRO A 80 -1.46 -3.27 27.47
CA PRO A 80 -0.05 -2.93 27.47
C PRO A 80 0.17 -1.41 27.44
N ASP A 81 1.24 -0.99 28.12
CA ASP A 81 1.72 0.39 28.12
C ASP A 81 2.18 0.81 26.72
N CYS A 82 2.17 2.12 26.50
CA CYS A 82 2.75 2.72 25.32
C CYS A 82 4.26 2.90 25.52
N VAL A 83 5.03 2.53 24.50
CA VAL A 83 6.49 2.62 24.48
C VAL A 83 6.94 3.39 23.24
N PRO A 84 8.04 4.17 23.32
CA PRO A 84 8.48 4.99 22.22
C PRO A 84 8.93 4.17 21.02
N CYS A 85 8.70 4.71 19.82
CA CYS A 85 9.31 4.21 18.58
C CYS A 85 10.84 4.34 18.63
N GLN A 86 11.53 3.55 17.82
CA GLN A 86 12.98 3.67 17.68
C GLN A 86 13.36 4.93 16.89
N GLU A 87 13.96 5.91 17.58
CA GLU A 87 14.38 7.19 17.00
C GLU A 87 15.22 6.98 15.72
N GLY A 88 14.89 7.72 14.67
CA GLY A 88 15.56 7.66 13.37
C GLY A 88 15.33 6.38 12.55
N LYS A 89 14.59 5.38 13.06
CA LYS A 89 14.28 4.14 12.33
C LYS A 89 12.79 3.89 12.16
N GLU A 90 12.00 4.31 13.13
CA GLU A 90 10.55 4.14 13.13
C GLU A 90 9.83 5.40 13.63
N TYR A 91 8.61 5.59 13.14
CA TYR A 91 7.78 6.74 13.48
C TYR A 91 6.29 6.39 13.48
N THR A 92 5.49 7.20 14.20
CA THR A 92 4.02 7.24 14.07
C THR A 92 3.57 8.70 14.17
N ASP A 93 2.90 9.20 13.13
CA ASP A 93 2.50 10.59 12.99
C ASP A 93 1.11 10.89 13.59
N LYS A 94 0.37 9.83 13.92
CA LYS A 94 -0.99 9.89 14.47
C LYS A 94 -1.14 8.86 15.58
N ALA A 95 -2.08 9.13 16.49
CA ALA A 95 -2.43 8.18 17.54
C ALA A 95 -3.03 6.89 16.94
N HIS A 96 -2.69 5.73 17.51
CA HIS A 96 -3.16 4.42 17.02
C HIS A 96 -3.17 3.35 18.12
N PHE A 97 -3.76 2.19 17.83
CA PHE A 97 -3.89 1.06 18.76
C PHE A 97 -2.91 -0.09 18.50
N SER A 98 -2.18 -0.07 17.37
CA SER A 98 -1.19 -1.11 17.03
C SER A 98 0.01 -1.16 17.97
N SER A 99 0.60 -2.36 18.08
CA SER A 99 1.87 -2.61 18.76
C SER A 99 3.10 -2.33 17.91
N LYS A 100 2.93 -1.77 16.70
CA LYS A 100 3.99 -1.51 15.72
C LYS A 100 4.08 -0.03 15.34
N CYS A 101 5.31 0.45 15.18
CA CYS A 101 5.58 1.74 14.52
C CYS A 101 5.78 1.54 13.01
N ARG A 102 5.69 2.61 12.23
CA ARG A 102 5.99 2.59 10.79
C ARG A 102 7.49 2.77 10.60
N ARG A 103 8.09 2.07 9.63
CA ARG A 103 9.50 2.28 9.29
C ARG A 103 9.69 3.62 8.59
N CYS A 104 10.76 4.32 8.93
CA CYS A 104 11.16 5.55 8.25
C CYS A 104 11.45 5.25 6.78
N ARG A 105 11.01 6.15 5.89
CA ARG A 105 11.38 6.13 4.48
C ARG A 105 12.87 6.41 4.33
N LEU A 106 13.52 5.73 3.39
CA LEU A 106 14.87 6.05 2.96
C LEU A 106 14.81 6.94 1.72
N CYS A 107 15.74 7.88 1.62
CA CYS A 107 15.94 8.70 0.43
C CYS A 107 17.08 8.06 -0.35
N ASP A 108 16.73 7.30 -1.39
CA ASP A 108 17.71 6.56 -2.17
C ASP A 108 18.49 7.48 -3.11
N GLU A 109 19.79 7.56 -2.87
CA GLU A 109 20.70 8.34 -3.66
C GLU A 109 20.75 7.93 -5.13
N GLY A 110 20.53 6.65 -5.44
CA GLY A 110 20.47 6.11 -6.80
C GLY A 110 19.23 6.55 -7.57
N HIS A 111 18.18 6.96 -6.85
CA HIS A 111 16.96 7.56 -7.40
C HIS A 111 17.03 9.09 -7.47
N GLY A 112 18.21 9.69 -7.29
CA GLY A 112 18.38 11.14 -7.32
C GLY A 112 17.78 11.87 -6.12
N LEU A 113 17.55 11.17 -5.01
CA LEU A 113 16.97 11.72 -3.78
C LEU A 113 18.04 11.95 -2.71
N GLU A 114 17.78 12.91 -1.83
CA GLU A 114 18.54 13.15 -0.60
C GLU A 114 17.60 13.51 0.56
N VAL A 115 18.09 13.38 1.79
CA VAL A 115 17.31 13.72 2.99
C VAL A 115 17.22 15.24 3.13
N GLU A 116 15.99 15.75 3.17
CA GLU A 116 15.72 17.14 3.53
C GLU A 116 15.46 17.28 5.03
N ILE A 117 14.62 16.39 5.58
CA ILE A 117 14.30 16.33 7.01
C ILE A 117 14.45 14.90 7.49
N ASN A 118 15.22 14.73 8.56
CA ASN A 118 15.45 13.44 9.20
C ASN A 118 14.16 12.88 9.80
N CYS A 119 14.06 11.55 9.81
CA CYS A 119 12.98 10.88 10.53
C CYS A 119 13.08 11.14 12.04
N THR A 120 11.94 11.41 12.67
CA THR A 120 11.79 11.46 14.12
C THR A 120 10.73 10.46 14.54
N ARG A 121 10.56 10.22 15.85
CA ARG A 121 9.46 9.35 16.33
C ARG A 121 8.09 9.77 15.83
N THR A 122 7.85 11.06 15.57
CA THR A 122 6.53 11.58 15.17
C THR A 122 6.44 12.00 13.70
N GLN A 123 7.54 11.91 12.94
CA GLN A 123 7.61 12.39 11.57
C GLN A 123 8.44 11.46 10.69
N ASN A 124 7.89 11.08 9.53
CA ASN A 124 8.65 10.35 8.53
C ASN A 124 9.76 11.21 7.93
N THR A 125 10.82 10.57 7.42
CA THR A 125 11.82 11.23 6.59
C THR A 125 11.15 11.99 5.44
N LYS A 126 11.56 13.24 5.22
CA LYS A 126 11.23 13.98 4.00
C LYS A 126 12.42 13.94 3.06
N CYS A 127 12.16 13.50 1.83
CA CYS A 127 13.15 13.46 0.77
C CYS A 127 12.92 14.62 -0.19
N ARG A 128 14.02 15.15 -0.73
CA ARG A 128 14.01 16.09 -1.85
C ARG A 128 14.90 15.55 -2.98
N CYS A 129 14.74 16.12 -4.17
CA CYS A 129 15.67 15.84 -5.27
C CYS A 129 17.05 16.41 -4.94
N LYS A 130 18.09 15.67 -5.31
CA LYS A 130 19.48 16.14 -5.28
C LYS A 130 19.65 17.38 -6.16
N PRO A 131 20.71 18.18 -5.93
CA PRO A 131 21.06 19.27 -6.84
C PRO A 131 21.18 18.77 -8.29
N ASN A 132 20.61 19.52 -9.23
CA ASN A 132 20.51 19.19 -10.66
C ASN A 132 19.62 17.99 -11.00
N PHE A 133 18.68 17.64 -10.11
CA PHE A 133 17.61 16.70 -10.39
C PHE A 133 16.24 17.38 -10.18
N PHE A 134 15.22 16.93 -10.90
CA PHE A 134 13.86 17.45 -10.79
C PHE A 134 12.82 16.34 -10.80
N CYS A 135 11.61 16.70 -10.35
CA CYS A 135 10.43 15.85 -10.42
C CYS A 135 9.20 16.76 -10.45
N ASN A 136 8.24 16.44 -11.32
CA ASN A 136 7.04 17.26 -11.54
C ASN A 136 5.86 16.87 -10.62
N SER A 137 5.98 15.76 -9.90
CA SER A 137 4.94 15.26 -8.99
C SER A 137 5.07 15.91 -7.61
N THR A 138 3.96 15.98 -6.87
CA THR A 138 3.98 16.35 -5.45
C THR A 138 4.64 15.29 -4.58
N VAL A 139 4.64 14.03 -5.05
CA VAL A 139 5.30 12.89 -4.40
C VAL A 139 6.23 12.26 -5.43
N CYS A 140 7.54 12.33 -5.15
CA CYS A 140 8.59 11.82 -6.03
C CYS A 140 9.14 10.50 -5.48
N GLU A 141 9.04 9.44 -6.28
CA GLU A 141 9.69 8.16 -6.01
C GLU A 141 11.13 8.15 -6.54
N HIS A 142 11.36 8.85 -7.65
CA HIS A 142 12.67 9.14 -8.23
C HIS A 142 12.68 10.57 -8.76
N CYS A 143 13.88 11.10 -9.00
CA CYS A 143 14.10 12.37 -9.67
C CYS A 143 14.94 12.15 -10.93
N ASP A 144 14.65 12.93 -11.96
CA ASP A 144 15.37 12.91 -13.23
C ASP A 144 16.47 13.96 -13.24
N PRO A 145 17.64 13.70 -13.86
CA PRO A 145 18.65 14.72 -14.06
C PRO A 145 18.07 15.89 -14.87
N CYS A 146 18.35 17.11 -14.44
CA CYS A 146 18.07 18.29 -15.24
C CYS A 146 18.86 18.17 -16.54
N THR A 147 18.16 18.16 -17.68
CA THR A 147 18.84 18.33 -18.96
C THR A 147 19.30 19.78 -19.03
N ASN A 148 20.62 19.97 -19.07
CA ASN A 148 21.18 21.24 -19.53
C ASN A 148 20.82 21.39 -21.01
N MET A 149 19.58 21.76 -21.30
CA MET A 149 19.31 22.48 -22.53
C MET A 149 20.05 23.81 -22.35
N ARG A 150 21.23 23.92 -22.98
CA ARG A 150 21.77 25.22 -23.34
C ARG A 150 20.73 25.84 -24.26
N ILE A 151 19.72 26.49 -23.68
CA ILE A 151 18.90 27.41 -24.43
C ILE A 151 19.86 28.55 -24.73
N ALA A 152 20.37 28.58 -25.97
CA ALA A 152 20.77 29.84 -26.55
C ALA A 152 19.50 30.71 -26.49
N SER A 153 19.48 31.65 -25.53
CA SER A 153 18.45 32.66 -25.28
C SER A 153 17.00 32.16 -25.17
N GLU A 154 16.54 31.92 -23.94
CA GLU A 154 15.23 32.35 -23.42
C GLU A 154 15.15 31.94 -21.94
N GLU A 155 15.01 32.91 -21.03
CA GLU A 155 14.92 32.69 -19.59
C GLU A 155 13.67 31.88 -19.23
N THR A 156 13.84 30.62 -18.83
CA THR A 156 12.77 29.84 -18.21
C THR A 156 12.95 29.90 -16.69
N TYR A 157 12.06 30.64 -16.02
CA TYR A 157 11.97 30.70 -14.57
C TYR A 157 11.65 29.31 -14.01
N VAL A 158 12.61 28.72 -13.29
CA VAL A 158 12.40 27.49 -12.51
C VAL A 158 12.05 27.90 -11.08
N PRO A 159 10.81 27.67 -10.59
CA PRO A 159 10.47 27.96 -9.21
C PRO A 159 11.26 27.03 -8.27
N GLY A 160 12.10 27.62 -7.41
CA GLY A 160 12.81 26.89 -6.35
C GLY A 160 14.35 26.87 -6.46
N VAL A 161 14.93 27.36 -7.56
CA VAL A 161 16.38 27.57 -7.64
C VAL A 161 16.70 28.93 -7.03
N THR A 162 17.05 28.97 -5.74
CA THR A 162 17.73 30.14 -5.20
C THR A 162 19.12 30.18 -5.85
N ASN A 163 19.36 31.19 -6.68
CA ASN A 163 20.64 31.40 -7.34
C ASN A 163 21.77 31.47 -6.30
N TYR A 164 22.60 30.43 -6.23
CA TYR A 164 23.87 30.47 -5.48
C TYR A 164 25.01 31.15 -6.27
N THR A 165 24.70 31.83 -7.37
CA THR A 165 25.68 32.53 -8.22
C THR A 165 25.51 34.04 -8.16
N GLU A 166 25.49 34.61 -6.96
CA GLU A 166 25.68 36.05 -6.78
C GLU A 166 26.58 36.30 -5.56
N LYS A 167 27.85 35.90 -5.65
CA LYS A 167 28.84 36.28 -4.61
C LYS A 167 30.30 36.38 -5.02
N LEU A 168 30.64 36.59 -6.30
CA LEU A 168 32.04 36.76 -6.71
C LEU A 168 32.34 37.91 -7.69
N PHE A 169 31.46 38.92 -7.81
CA PHE A 169 31.76 40.08 -8.67
C PHE A 169 31.60 41.44 -7.98
N ASN A 170 31.88 41.54 -6.68
CA ASN A 170 32.05 42.83 -6.00
C ASN A 170 33.07 42.72 -4.85
N SER A 171 34.36 42.60 -5.18
CA SER A 171 35.49 43.04 -4.33
C SER A 171 36.83 42.84 -5.05
N ALA A 172 37.27 43.88 -5.76
CA ALA A 172 38.66 44.37 -5.90
C ALA A 172 38.80 45.21 -7.18
#